data_AF-A0A0Q9APK6-F1
#
_entry.id   AF-A0A0Q9APK6-F1
#
_cell.length_a   1.000
_cell.length_b   1.000
_cell.length_c   1.000
_cell.angle_alpha   90.00
_cell.angle_beta   90.00
_cell.angle_gamma   90.00
#
_symmetry.space_group_name_H-M   'P 1'
#
loop_
_entity.id
_entity.type
_entity.pdbx_description
1 polymer ?
#
loop_
_entity_poly.entity_id
_entity_poly.type
_entity_poly.pdbx_seq_one_letter_code
_entity_poly.pdbx_strand_id
1 'polypeptide(L)'
;MGFKLPMITAAGLALAGLIAAGPAVAEPTEPAPPAPPVSSEPAPDAPPPATPLNVIDKDGTYRVGTDIVPGVYASAGPFAEGTCSWRRMAPVVTEGEPGETLDRAFTKQPQIVEIKADDGSFKTTGCQTWTLTNQPPPAPGMSPVLAALQWKLYMDTLNRNAAQYEANPPQPAPPPPAAPGS
;
A
#
# COMPACT_ATOMS: atom_id res chain seq x y z
N MET A 1 25.54 -40.25 -25.66
CA MET A 1 25.04 -41.51 -25.09
C MET A 1 24.00 -41.13 -24.03
N GLY A 2 22.69 -41.19 -24.22
CA GLY A 2 21.88 -42.03 -25.08
C GLY A 2 21.62 -43.37 -24.40
N PHE A 3 20.52 -43.48 -23.63
CA PHE A 3 19.63 -44.65 -23.64
C PHE A 3 18.25 -44.23 -23.10
N LYS A 4 17.28 -44.20 -24.02
CA LYS A 4 15.83 -44.18 -23.77
C LYS A 4 15.34 -45.63 -23.54
N LEU A 5 14.13 -45.73 -22.99
CA LEU A 5 13.03 -46.73 -23.13
C LEU A 5 12.60 -47.38 -21.81
N PRO A 6 11.36 -47.93 -21.69
CA PRO A 6 10.13 -47.67 -22.49
C PRO A 6 8.82 -47.53 -21.66
N MET A 7 7.86 -46.83 -22.26
CA MET A 7 6.41 -47.02 -22.08
C MET A 7 6.00 -48.37 -22.68
N ILE A 8 4.97 -49.08 -22.19
CA ILE A 8 4.01 -49.90 -23.00
C ILE A 8 2.90 -50.57 -22.14
N THR A 9 1.65 -50.17 -22.42
CA THR A 9 0.36 -50.92 -22.52
C THR A 9 -0.25 -51.63 -21.28
N ALA A 10 -1.56 -51.86 -21.15
CA ALA A 10 -2.61 -52.07 -22.17
C ALA A 10 -4.05 -51.90 -21.63
N ALA A 11 -4.97 -51.65 -22.59
CA ALA A 11 -6.35 -52.16 -22.76
C ALA A 11 -7.32 -52.18 -21.56
N GLY A 12 -8.54 -51.65 -21.63
CA GLY A 12 -9.49 -51.76 -22.73
C GLY A 12 -10.39 -52.98 -22.50
N LEU A 13 -11.56 -52.80 -21.87
CA LEU A 13 -12.64 -53.79 -21.82
C LEU A 13 -13.98 -53.05 -21.86
N ALA A 14 -14.51 -52.93 -23.07
CA ALA A 14 -15.94 -52.74 -23.30
C ALA A 14 -16.61 -54.13 -23.29
N LEU A 15 -17.76 -54.25 -22.62
CA LEU A 15 -18.77 -55.27 -22.92
C LEU A 15 -20.15 -54.72 -22.56
N ALA A 16 -21.05 -54.94 -23.49
CA ALA A 16 -22.36 -54.32 -23.64
C ALA A 16 -23.46 -55.03 -22.84
N GLY A 17 -24.52 -54.25 -22.56
CA GLY A 17 -25.90 -54.69 -22.78
C GLY A 17 -26.70 -55.08 -21.54
N LEU A 18 -27.79 -54.32 -21.29
CA LEU A 18 -29.16 -54.86 -21.23
C LEU A 18 -30.17 -53.70 -21.14
N ILE A 19 -31.09 -53.67 -22.09
CA ILE A 19 -32.22 -52.74 -22.20
C ILE A 19 -33.30 -53.19 -21.21
N ALA A 20 -33.83 -52.27 -20.41
CA ALA A 20 -35.17 -52.37 -19.87
C ALA A 20 -35.82 -50.97 -19.87
N ALA A 21 -36.82 -50.81 -20.74
CA ALA A 21 -37.70 -49.65 -20.78
C ALA A 21 -38.54 -49.60 -19.50
N GLY A 22 -38.36 -48.54 -18.71
CA GLY A 22 -39.28 -48.16 -17.64
C GLY A 22 -40.20 -47.03 -18.12
N PRO A 23 -41.49 -47.05 -17.79
CA PRO A 23 -42.43 -46.04 -18.27
C PRO A 23 -42.14 -44.69 -17.61
N ALA A 24 -42.23 -43.65 -18.43
CA ALA A 24 -42.38 -42.28 -17.98
C ALA A 24 -43.60 -42.19 -17.04
N VAL A 25 -43.35 -41.90 -15.77
CA VAL A 25 -44.35 -41.31 -14.89
C VAL A 25 -43.93 -39.85 -14.73
N ALA A 26 -44.67 -38.98 -15.42
CA ALA A 26 -44.60 -37.55 -15.20
C ALA A 26 -45.03 -37.26 -13.76
N GLU A 27 -44.14 -36.71 -12.95
CA GLU A 27 -44.55 -36.05 -11.71
C GLU A 27 -45.33 -34.77 -12.09
N PRO A 28 -46.52 -34.54 -11.54
CA PRO A 28 -47.21 -33.27 -11.70
C PRO A 28 -46.35 -32.17 -11.07
N THR A 29 -45.95 -31.17 -11.86
CA THR A 29 -45.42 -29.91 -11.33
C THR A 29 -46.54 -29.22 -10.57
N GLU A 30 -46.49 -29.30 -9.24
CA GLU A 30 -47.31 -28.46 -8.37
C GLU A 30 -46.74 -27.03 -8.40
N PRO A 31 -47.52 -25.99 -8.73
CA PRO A 31 -47.03 -24.62 -8.68
C PRO A 31 -46.74 -24.23 -7.23
N ALA A 32 -45.48 -23.89 -6.93
CA ALA A 32 -45.12 -23.35 -5.63
C ALA A 32 -45.91 -22.05 -5.36
N PRO A 33 -46.47 -21.85 -4.15
CA PRO A 33 -47.16 -20.61 -3.81
C PRO A 33 -46.19 -19.41 -3.89
N PRO A 34 -46.67 -18.21 -4.26
CA PRO A 34 -45.82 -17.03 -4.33
C PRO A 34 -45.25 -16.71 -2.95
N ALA A 35 -43.93 -16.55 -2.87
CA ALA A 35 -43.24 -16.09 -1.68
C ALA A 35 -43.77 -14.70 -1.24
N PRO A 36 -43.87 -14.42 0.07
CA PRO A 36 -44.29 -13.10 0.54
C PRO A 36 -43.29 -12.03 0.05
N PRO A 37 -43.73 -10.79 -0.19
CA PRO A 37 -42.82 -9.72 -0.56
C PRO A 37 -41.80 -9.53 0.57
N VAL A 38 -40.52 -9.61 0.21
CA VAL A 38 -39.39 -9.23 1.07
C VAL A 38 -39.58 -7.77 1.48
N SER A 39 -40.04 -7.59 2.72
CA SER A 39 -40.14 -6.30 3.37
C SER A 39 -38.74 -5.67 3.40
N SER A 40 -38.59 -4.55 2.70
CA SER A 40 -37.37 -3.75 2.70
C SER A 40 -37.31 -2.98 4.01
N GLU A 41 -36.83 -3.62 5.08
CA GLU A 41 -36.45 -2.92 6.30
C GLU A 41 -35.28 -1.98 5.95
N PRO A 42 -35.36 -0.67 6.23
CA PRO A 42 -34.25 0.24 5.99
C PRO A 42 -33.07 -0.17 6.88
N ALA A 43 -31.89 -0.36 6.27
CA ALA A 43 -30.66 -0.55 7.03
C ALA A 43 -30.47 0.63 8.00
N PRO A 44 -30.06 0.39 9.26
CA PRO A 44 -29.77 1.47 10.20
C PRO A 44 -28.72 2.40 9.60
N ASP A 45 -28.98 3.70 9.74
CA ASP A 45 -28.16 4.83 9.33
C ASP A 45 -26.67 4.51 9.47
N ALA A 46 -25.97 4.35 8.35
CA ALA A 46 -24.54 4.09 8.35
C ALA A 46 -23.85 5.32 8.96
N PRO A 47 -22.94 5.15 9.94
CA PRO A 47 -22.25 6.28 10.52
C PRO A 47 -21.54 7.10 9.43
N PRO A 48 -21.49 8.44 9.56
CA PRO A 48 -20.84 9.29 8.58
C PRO A 48 -19.41 8.80 8.32
N PRO A 49 -18.92 8.91 7.06
CA PRO A 49 -17.61 8.38 6.70
C PRO A 49 -16.55 8.99 7.61
N ALA A 50 -15.81 8.12 8.31
CA ALA A 50 -14.70 8.54 9.14
C ALA A 50 -13.67 9.27 8.26
N THR A 51 -13.11 10.36 8.77
CA THR A 51 -12.00 11.03 8.10
C THR A 51 -10.80 10.08 8.05
N PRO A 52 -10.13 9.92 6.90
CA PRO A 52 -8.96 9.04 6.81
C PRO A 52 -7.88 9.48 7.80
N LEU A 53 -7.25 8.51 8.44
CA LEU A 53 -6.25 8.74 9.48
C LEU A 53 -4.92 9.19 8.88
N ASN A 54 -4.19 10.01 9.64
CA ASN A 54 -2.77 10.35 9.41
C ASN A 54 -1.83 9.72 10.45
N VAL A 55 -2.39 8.91 11.36
CA VAL A 55 -1.69 8.16 12.40
C VAL A 55 -2.23 6.73 12.41
N ILE A 56 -1.35 5.74 12.43
CA ILE A 56 -1.68 4.31 12.47
C ILE A 56 -1.07 3.73 13.74
N ASP A 57 -1.88 3.54 14.78
CA ASP A 57 -1.46 3.12 16.12
C ASP A 57 -1.73 1.64 16.41
N LYS A 58 -2.32 0.91 15.46
CA LYS A 58 -2.73 -0.49 15.61
C LYS A 58 -2.29 -1.32 14.43
N ASP A 59 -2.19 -2.62 14.68
CA ASP A 59 -2.03 -3.61 13.64
C ASP A 59 -3.32 -3.72 12.82
N GLY A 60 -3.18 -3.90 11.51
CA GLY A 60 -4.34 -3.93 10.64
C GLY A 60 -4.00 -3.85 9.16
N THR A 61 -5.05 -3.83 8.35
CA THR A 61 -4.98 -3.54 6.92
C THR A 61 -5.86 -2.32 6.66
N TYR A 62 -5.27 -1.28 6.08
CA TYR A 62 -5.85 0.03 5.91
C TYR A 62 -5.99 0.34 4.42
N ARG A 63 -7.20 0.65 3.96
CA ARG A 63 -7.47 1.08 2.59
C ARG A 63 -6.96 2.50 2.40
N VAL A 64 -6.10 2.70 1.41
CA VAL A 64 -5.52 4.02 1.14
C VAL A 64 -6.59 4.93 0.53
N GLY A 65 -6.62 6.18 0.99
CA GLY A 65 -7.64 7.16 0.60
C GLY A 65 -9.00 6.98 1.27
N THR A 66 -9.22 5.89 2.03
CA THR A 66 -10.43 5.69 2.85
C THR A 66 -10.10 5.63 4.33
N ASP A 67 -9.23 4.71 4.75
CA ASP A 67 -8.88 4.51 6.15
C ASP A 67 -7.68 5.37 6.55
N ILE A 68 -6.75 5.59 5.62
CA ILE A 68 -5.53 6.39 5.80
C ILE A 68 -5.29 7.34 4.63
N VAL A 69 -4.71 8.50 4.89
CA VAL A 69 -4.29 9.42 3.82
C VAL A 69 -3.00 8.93 3.14
N PRO A 70 -2.82 9.13 1.82
CA PRO A 70 -1.55 8.88 1.17
C PRO A 70 -0.47 9.86 1.65
N GLY A 71 0.79 9.43 1.59
CA GLY A 71 1.95 10.24 1.94
C GLY A 71 3.07 9.41 2.58
N VAL A 72 4.04 10.09 3.19
CA VAL A 72 5.21 9.44 3.78
C VAL A 72 4.97 9.22 5.27
N TYR A 73 5.12 7.98 5.74
CA TYR A 73 4.94 7.59 7.12
C TYR A 73 6.25 7.14 7.74
N ALA A 74 6.50 7.53 8.99
CA ALA A 74 7.61 7.03 9.78
C ALA A 74 7.10 6.22 10.99
N SER A 75 7.78 5.12 11.28
CA SER A 75 7.64 4.33 12.51
C SER A 75 9.02 4.09 13.12
N ALA A 76 9.08 4.09 14.44
CA ALA A 76 10.30 3.75 15.18
C ALA A 76 10.68 2.26 15.10
N GLY A 77 9.90 1.43 14.39
CA GLY A 77 10.20 0.03 14.13
C GLY A 77 9.40 -0.89 15.04
N PRO A 78 9.92 -2.05 15.47
CA PRO A 78 9.17 -2.97 16.31
C PRO A 78 8.98 -2.46 17.74
N PHE A 79 7.97 -2.99 18.43
CA PHE A 79 7.99 -3.00 19.90
C PHE A 79 9.16 -3.84 20.43
N ALA A 80 9.54 -3.64 21.71
CA ALA A 80 10.67 -4.34 22.32
C ALA A 80 10.64 -5.86 22.07
N GLU A 81 11.77 -6.44 21.67
CA GLU A 81 11.95 -7.85 21.29
C GLU A 81 11.10 -8.35 20.08
N GLY A 82 10.29 -7.49 19.47
CA GLY A 82 9.42 -7.81 18.34
C GLY A 82 10.09 -7.68 16.97
N THR A 83 9.28 -7.84 15.92
CA THR A 83 9.68 -7.51 14.54
C THR A 83 8.55 -6.73 13.87
N CYS A 84 8.89 -5.64 13.18
CA CYS A 84 7.94 -4.81 12.45
C CYS A 84 7.83 -5.37 11.04
N SER A 85 6.60 -5.75 10.66
CA SER A 85 6.27 -6.21 9.33
C SER A 85 5.29 -5.24 8.70
N TRP A 86 5.55 -4.84 7.47
CA TRP A 86 4.60 -4.05 6.72
C TRP A 86 4.60 -4.41 5.24
N ARG A 87 3.48 -4.11 4.58
CA ARG A 87 3.28 -4.36 3.16
C ARG A 87 2.38 -3.29 2.54
N ARG A 88 2.81 -2.73 1.42
CA ARG A 88 1.98 -1.95 0.50
C ARG A 88 1.45 -2.88 -0.59
N MET A 89 0.16 -2.77 -0.88
CA MET A 89 -0.51 -3.61 -1.87
C MET A 89 -1.25 -2.76 -2.89
N ALA A 90 -1.25 -3.21 -4.14
CA ALA A 90 -2.04 -2.64 -5.22
C ALA A 90 -3.55 -2.81 -4.95
N PRO A 91 -4.42 -2.09 -5.66
CA PRO A 91 -5.86 -2.35 -5.63
C PRO A 91 -6.17 -3.81 -6.01
N VAL A 92 -7.20 -4.38 -5.38
CA VAL A 92 -7.67 -5.73 -5.71
C VAL A 92 -8.32 -5.72 -7.09
N VAL A 93 -7.84 -6.57 -7.99
CA VAL A 93 -8.38 -6.72 -9.35
C VAL A 93 -9.16 -8.03 -9.54
N THR A 94 -8.95 -9.00 -8.66
CA THR A 94 -9.61 -10.30 -8.66
C THR A 94 -10.34 -10.47 -7.34
N GLU A 95 -11.65 -10.69 -7.38
CA GLU A 95 -12.45 -10.90 -6.18
C GLU A 95 -11.96 -12.12 -5.40
N GLY A 96 -11.83 -11.98 -4.07
CA GLY A 96 -11.34 -13.03 -3.18
C GLY A 96 -9.81 -13.11 -3.03
N GLU A 97 -9.04 -12.42 -3.87
CA GLU A 97 -7.57 -12.38 -3.79
C GLU A 97 -7.06 -11.08 -3.17
N PRO A 98 -5.97 -11.11 -2.38
CA PRO A 98 -5.33 -9.87 -1.91
C PRO A 98 -4.69 -9.11 -3.08
N GLY A 99 -4.56 -7.79 -2.92
CA GLY A 99 -3.82 -6.96 -3.87
C GLY A 99 -2.36 -7.40 -4.01
N GLU A 100 -1.80 -7.20 -5.21
CA GLU A 100 -0.39 -7.49 -5.49
C GLU A 100 0.52 -6.72 -4.52
N THR A 101 1.60 -7.35 -4.04
CA THR A 101 2.55 -6.68 -3.14
C THR A 101 3.44 -5.71 -3.91
N LEU A 102 3.27 -4.41 -3.66
CA LEU A 102 4.08 -3.35 -4.25
C LEU A 102 5.41 -3.17 -3.52
N ASP A 103 5.37 -3.23 -2.19
CA ASP A 103 6.56 -3.08 -1.34
C ASP A 103 6.32 -3.76 0.01
N ARG A 104 7.39 -4.21 0.67
CA ARG A 104 7.31 -4.86 1.98
C ARG A 104 8.63 -4.80 2.72
N ALA A 105 8.56 -4.80 4.05
CA ALA A 105 9.72 -5.10 4.89
C ALA A 105 9.36 -5.97 6.10
N PHE A 106 10.37 -6.67 6.60
CA PHE A 106 10.35 -7.39 7.87
C PHE A 106 11.64 -7.04 8.60
N THR A 107 11.54 -6.21 9.64
CA THR A 107 12.68 -5.43 10.14
C THR A 107 12.67 -5.24 11.66
N LYS A 108 13.87 -5.13 12.22
CA LYS A 108 14.11 -4.71 13.60
C LYS A 108 14.54 -3.25 13.74
N GLN A 109 14.50 -2.49 12.65
CA GLN A 109 14.95 -1.10 12.58
C GLN A 109 13.76 -0.15 12.37
N PRO A 110 13.91 1.15 12.66
CA PRO A 110 12.96 2.18 12.24
C PRO A 110 12.69 2.14 10.74
N GLN A 111 11.50 2.57 10.34
CA GLN A 111 11.02 2.50 8.97
C GLN A 111 10.45 3.83 8.52
N ILE A 112 10.71 4.19 7.26
CA ILE A 112 10.05 5.29 6.57
C ILE A 112 9.52 4.73 5.25
N VAL A 113 8.23 4.91 4.99
CA VAL A 113 7.52 4.31 3.86
C VAL A 113 6.69 5.39 3.17
N GLU A 114 6.83 5.49 1.85
CA GLU A 114 5.90 6.27 1.02
C GLU A 114 4.70 5.39 0.66
N ILE A 115 3.51 5.76 1.10
CA ILE A 115 2.23 5.16 0.71
C ILE A 115 1.63 6.05 -0.37
N LYS A 116 1.54 5.53 -1.60
CA LYS A 116 1.08 6.33 -2.74
C LYS A 116 -0.44 6.34 -2.83
N ALA A 117 -0.99 7.34 -3.51
CA ALA A 117 -2.44 7.48 -3.68
C ALA A 117 -3.07 6.36 -4.54
N ASP A 118 -2.27 5.69 -5.37
CA ASP A 118 -2.68 4.55 -6.22
C ASP A 118 -2.49 3.18 -5.53
N ASP A 119 -1.93 3.15 -4.32
CA ASP A 119 -1.91 1.94 -3.51
C ASP A 119 -3.35 1.56 -3.11
N GLY A 120 -3.66 0.26 -3.09
CA GLY A 120 -4.95 -0.23 -2.64
C GLY A 120 -5.05 -0.31 -1.12
N SER A 121 -4.01 -0.86 -0.47
CA SER A 121 -3.98 -0.99 0.98
C SER A 121 -2.58 -1.05 1.58
N PHE A 122 -2.48 -0.64 2.84
CA PHE A 122 -1.29 -0.77 3.67
C PHE A 122 -1.58 -1.73 4.83
N LYS A 123 -0.78 -2.78 4.97
CA LYS A 123 -0.86 -3.71 6.09
C LYS A 123 0.35 -3.56 6.99
N THR A 124 0.12 -3.48 8.30
CA THR A 124 1.17 -3.39 9.31
C THR A 124 0.91 -4.33 10.48
N THR A 125 1.97 -4.90 11.03
CA THR A 125 1.92 -5.83 12.17
C THR A 125 3.17 -5.70 13.01
N GLY A 126 3.00 -5.55 14.34
CA GLY A 126 4.09 -5.48 15.31
C GLY A 126 4.97 -4.22 15.17
N CYS A 127 4.50 -3.21 14.46
CA CYS A 127 5.19 -1.93 14.31
C CYS A 127 4.67 -0.94 15.35
N GLN A 128 5.55 -0.12 15.91
CA GLN A 128 5.15 1.07 16.65
C GLN A 128 4.39 2.03 15.74
N THR A 129 3.69 2.98 16.36
CA THR A 129 2.82 3.95 15.68
C THR A 129 3.47 4.55 14.43
N TRP A 130 2.76 4.47 13.31
CA TRP A 130 3.12 5.19 12.10
C TRP A 130 2.53 6.60 12.15
N THR A 131 3.35 7.60 11.85
CA THR A 131 2.91 8.99 11.76
C THR A 131 3.30 9.57 10.41
N LEU A 132 2.37 10.29 9.77
CA LEU A 132 2.66 11.04 8.57
C LEU A 132 3.79 12.06 8.85
N THR A 133 4.80 12.09 7.98
CA THR A 133 6.00 12.91 8.14
C THR A 133 6.32 13.66 6.85
N ASN A 134 7.01 14.79 6.99
CA ASN A 134 7.59 15.53 5.87
C ASN A 134 9.04 15.11 5.58
N GLN A 135 9.56 14.12 6.32
CA GLN A 135 10.86 13.54 5.99
C GLN A 135 10.74 12.74 4.68
N PRO A 136 11.58 13.03 3.67
CA PRO A 136 11.59 12.22 2.46
C PRO A 136 11.99 10.78 2.79
N PRO A 137 11.45 9.77 2.08
CA PRO A 137 11.91 8.40 2.21
C PRO A 137 13.43 8.34 1.95
N PRO A 138 14.17 7.48 2.67
CA PRO A 138 15.58 7.25 2.39
C PRO A 138 15.76 6.90 0.92
N ALA A 139 16.65 7.61 0.23
CA ALA A 139 16.93 7.32 -1.17
C ALA A 139 17.50 5.90 -1.30
N PRO A 140 17.10 5.13 -2.34
CA PRO A 140 17.63 3.80 -2.56
C PRO A 140 19.17 3.82 -2.61
N GLY A 141 19.82 3.00 -1.79
CA GLY A 141 21.28 2.86 -1.78
C GLY A 141 22.05 3.90 -0.96
N MET A 142 21.40 4.84 -0.27
CA MET A 142 22.08 5.75 0.67
C MET A 142 22.07 5.17 2.09
N SER A 143 23.25 4.80 2.60
CA SER A 143 23.43 4.47 4.02
C SER A 143 23.06 5.69 4.89
N PRO A 144 22.40 5.50 6.07
CA PRO A 144 22.08 6.58 7.00
C PRO A 144 23.29 7.47 7.36
N VAL A 145 24.48 6.87 7.42
CA VAL A 145 25.73 7.58 7.71
C VAL A 145 26.08 8.56 6.58
N LEU A 146 25.92 8.15 5.32
CA LEU A 146 26.18 9.02 4.17
C LEU A 146 25.17 10.17 4.12
N ALA A 147 23.89 9.90 4.41
CA ALA A 147 22.88 10.94 4.50
C ALA A 147 23.22 11.98 5.60
N ALA A 148 23.68 11.53 6.77
CA ALA A 148 24.11 12.42 7.85
C ALA A 148 25.35 13.26 7.47
N LEU A 149 26.34 12.67 6.79
CA LEU A 149 27.51 13.42 6.30
C LEU A 149 27.11 14.45 5.26
N GLN A 150 26.26 14.08 4.30
CA GLN A 150 25.79 14.99 3.27
C GLN A 150 25.04 16.18 3.90
N TRP A 151 24.20 15.94 4.90
CA TRP A 151 23.53 17.01 5.66
C TRP A 151 24.52 17.90 6.39
N LYS A 152 25.55 17.34 7.03
CA LYS A 152 26.59 18.12 7.69
C LYS A 152 27.33 19.02 6.70
N LEU A 153 27.72 18.50 5.53
CA LEU A 153 28.40 19.28 4.50
C LEU A 153 27.51 20.39 3.93
N TYR A 154 26.21 20.13 3.81
CA TYR A 154 25.23 21.13 3.42
C TYR A 154 25.13 22.25 4.47
N MET A 155 24.98 21.90 5.75
CA MET A 155 24.95 22.88 6.84
C MET A 155 26.25 23.68 6.95
N ASP A 156 27.40 23.05 6.79
CA ASP A 156 28.69 23.75 6.76
C ASP A 156 28.78 24.72 5.56
N THR A 157 28.09 24.43 4.46
CA THR A 157 28.00 25.34 3.30
C THR A 157 27.08 26.51 3.55
N LEU A 158 25.94 26.29 4.21
CA LEU A 158 25.06 27.38 4.67
C LEU A 158 25.78 28.26 5.69
N ASN A 159 26.44 27.70 6.69
CA ASN A 159 27.16 28.51 7.66
C ASN A 159 28.27 29.35 7.00
N ARG A 160 28.97 28.79 6.01
CA ARG A 160 29.95 29.55 5.21
C ARG A 160 29.29 30.64 4.38
N ASN A 161 28.14 30.39 3.74
CA ASN A 161 27.46 31.42 2.95
C ASN A 161 26.97 32.58 3.83
N ALA A 162 26.51 32.30 5.05
CA ALA A 162 26.08 33.29 6.01
C ALA A 162 27.27 34.16 6.45
N ALA A 163 28.39 33.53 6.81
CA ALA A 163 29.61 34.26 7.15
C ALA A 163 30.13 35.14 5.98
N GLN A 164 29.97 34.68 4.73
CA GLN A 164 30.32 35.48 3.55
C GLN A 164 29.39 36.68 3.38
N TYR A 165 28.09 36.52 3.62
CA TYR A 165 27.11 37.61 3.56
C TYR A 165 27.39 38.66 4.64
N GLU A 166 27.78 38.24 5.84
CA GLU A 166 28.18 39.12 6.94
C GLU A 166 29.50 39.87 6.62
N ALA A 167 30.47 39.18 6.02
CA ALA A 167 31.74 39.77 5.62
C ALA A 167 31.62 40.74 4.42
N ASN A 168 30.65 40.51 3.54
CA ASN A 168 30.41 41.33 2.35
C ASN A 168 28.92 41.67 2.21
N PRO A 169 28.41 42.61 3.03
CA PRO A 169 27.02 43.01 2.95
C PRO A 169 26.73 43.68 1.60
N PRO A 170 25.55 43.45 1.01
CA PRO A 170 25.17 44.10 -0.23
C PRO A 170 25.25 45.61 -0.09
N GLN A 171 25.92 46.25 -1.04
CA GLN A 171 26.03 47.70 -1.05
C GLN A 171 24.65 48.32 -1.33
N PRO A 172 24.32 49.45 -0.69
CA PRO A 172 23.08 50.17 -0.98
C PRO A 172 23.03 50.54 -2.47
N ALA A 173 21.83 50.52 -3.04
CA ALA A 173 21.62 50.89 -4.42
C ALA A 173 22.15 52.32 -4.67
N PRO A 174 22.78 52.59 -5.83
CA PRO A 174 23.20 53.93 -6.18
C PRO A 174 21.98 54.88 -6.22
N PRO A 175 22.15 56.16 -5.86
CA PRO A 175 21.05 57.12 -5.89
C PRO A 175 20.50 57.25 -7.32
N PRO A 176 19.19 57.50 -7.48
CA PRO A 176 18.59 57.72 -8.79
C PRO A 176 19.23 58.93 -9.50
N PRO A 177 19.30 58.93 -10.84
CA PRO A 177 19.90 60.04 -11.59
C PRO A 177 19.17 61.36 -11.30
N ALA A 178 19.93 62.45 -11.19
CA ALA A 178 19.37 63.78 -10.95
C ALA A 178 18.40 64.16 -12.08
N ALA A 179 17.22 64.66 -11.71
CA ALA A 179 16.25 65.15 -12.68
C ALA A 179 16.84 66.35 -13.47
N PRO A 180 16.64 66.43 -14.79
CA PRO A 180 17.15 67.54 -15.58
C PRO A 180 16.52 68.86 -15.10
N GLY A 181 17.37 69.82 -14.74
CA GLY A 181 16.96 71.15 -14.29
C GLY A 181 16.20 71.92 -15.38
N SER A 182 15.15 72.63 -14.96
CA SER A 182 14.34 73.53 -15.80
C SER A 182 15.06 74.83 -16.12
#